data_AF-A0A485LTB3-F1
#
_entry.id   AF-A0A485LTB3-F1
#
_cell.length_a   1.000
_cell.length_b   1.000
_cell.length_c   1.000
_cell.angle_alpha   90.00
_cell.angle_beta   90.00
_cell.angle_gamma   90.00
#
_symmetry.space_group_name_H-M   'P 1'
#
loop_
_entity.id
_entity.type
_entity.pdbx_description
1 polymer ?
#
loop_
_entity_poly.entity_id
_entity_poly.type
_entity_poly.pdbx_seq_one_letter_code
_entity_poly.pdbx_strand_id
1 'polypeptide(L)'
;MRDVVHLDEKWFNADKDRRKVYVAPNEDLPRCACKSKRFIPRVMFLAAIARPRDGFDGKIGMWPFVRQSPAVRTSRNRPAGTMESHLVNGSAAVYQDFVLQRVIPAIKSSFPSANKFVVLQQDNATPHRSISNAVLDSVSTDGWRFIVGRQPPNSPDLNVLDLGFFASIQALQYKVVSHSIDDVDFACFRHA
;
A
#
# COMPACT_ATOMS: atom_id res chain seq x y z
N MET A 1 -10.14 20.14 13.00
CA MET A 1 -10.58 19.04 12.11
C MET A 1 -9.78 17.80 12.50
N ARG A 2 -10.37 16.80 13.17
CA ARG A 2 -9.62 15.66 13.76
C ARG A 2 -9.74 14.36 12.95
N ASP A 3 -10.67 14.30 12.00
CA ASP A 3 -11.07 13.08 11.30
C ASP A 3 -10.56 13.14 9.86
N VAL A 4 -9.23 13.12 9.74
CA VAL A 4 -8.53 13.05 8.45
C VAL A 4 -7.93 11.66 8.30
N VAL A 5 -8.14 11.07 7.12
CA VAL A 5 -7.51 9.83 6.69
C VAL A 5 -6.59 10.18 5.53
N HIS A 6 -5.30 9.93 5.69
CA HIS A 6 -4.29 10.09 4.66
C HIS A 6 -4.29 8.86 3.76
N LEU A 7 -4.30 9.09 2.45
CA LEU A 7 -4.21 8.10 1.40
C LEU A 7 -2.99 8.41 0.54
N ASP A 8 -2.21 7.38 0.24
CA ASP A 8 -1.05 7.49 -0.62
C ASP A 8 -0.62 6.12 -1.14
N GLU A 9 0.11 6.11 -2.24
CA GLU A 9 0.65 4.91 -2.85
C GLU A 9 2.16 4.82 -2.77
N LYS A 10 2.65 3.60 -2.56
CA LYS A 10 4.09 3.34 -2.60
C LYS A 10 4.44 2.03 -3.28
N TRP A 11 5.50 2.08 -4.08
CA TRP A 11 6.22 0.90 -4.54
C TRP A 11 7.13 0.35 -3.45
N PHE A 12 6.90 -0.90 -3.06
CA PHE A 12 7.80 -1.68 -2.23
C PHE A 12 8.60 -2.64 -3.11
N ASN A 13 9.93 -2.58 -3.00
CA ASN A 13 10.83 -3.49 -3.73
C ASN A 13 11.20 -4.68 -2.85
N ALA A 14 11.31 -5.88 -3.44
CA ALA A 14 11.70 -7.10 -2.75
C ALA A 14 13.08 -7.01 -2.10
N ASP A 15 14.01 -6.31 -2.74
CA ASP A 15 15.37 -6.09 -2.24
C ASP A 15 15.85 -4.67 -2.54
N LYS A 16 16.98 -4.30 -1.93
CA LYS A 16 17.72 -3.07 -2.19
C LYS A 16 18.60 -3.27 -3.43
N ASP A 17 18.77 -2.19 -4.20
CA ASP A 17 19.68 -2.15 -5.36
C ASP A 17 21.13 -2.48 -4.98
N ARG A 18 21.58 -1.97 -3.82
CA ARG A 18 22.88 -2.29 -3.23
C ARG A 18 22.71 -2.56 -1.74
N ARG A 19 23.15 -3.74 -1.30
CA ARG A 19 23.19 -4.13 0.11
C ARG A 19 24.65 -4.24 0.55
N LYS A 20 25.03 -3.46 1.58
CA LYS A 20 26.31 -3.66 2.27
C LYS A 20 26.10 -4.77 3.30
N VAL A 21 26.92 -5.80 3.23
CA VAL A 21 26.90 -6.92 4.18
C VAL A 21 28.29 -7.03 4.78
N TYR A 22 28.37 -7.15 6.10
CA TYR A 22 29.59 -7.53 6.79
C TYR A 22 29.55 -9.04 6.98
N VAL A 23 30.63 -9.72 6.57
CA VAL A 23 30.73 -11.17 6.59
C VAL A 23 32.04 -11.51 7.30
N ALA A 24 32.00 -12.48 8.22
CA ALA A 24 33.22 -12.93 8.90
C ALA A 24 34.17 -13.62 7.90
N PRO A 25 35.48 -13.72 8.18
CA PRO A 25 36.46 -14.31 7.24
C PRO A 25 36.12 -15.73 6.74
N ASN A 26 35.33 -16.48 7.50
CA ASN A 26 34.96 -17.87 7.21
C ASN A 26 33.49 -18.05 6.81
N GLU A 27 32.76 -16.96 6.60
CA GLU A 27 31.35 -17.01 6.18
C GLU A 27 31.24 -16.75 4.68
N ASP A 28 30.32 -17.46 4.02
CA ASP A 28 30.01 -17.22 2.62
C ASP A 28 29.19 -15.94 2.47
N LEU A 29 29.47 -15.18 1.41
CA LEU A 29 28.66 -14.03 1.05
C LEU A 29 27.22 -14.48 0.78
N PRO A 30 26.21 -13.82 1.38
CA PRO A 30 24.82 -14.16 1.09
C PRO A 30 24.53 -13.91 -0.39
N ARG A 31 23.91 -14.91 -1.02
CA ARG A 31 23.58 -14.86 -2.44
C ARG A 31 22.51 -13.82 -2.71
N CYS A 32 22.82 -12.81 -3.52
CA CYS A 32 21.80 -11.91 -4.07
C CYS A 32 20.84 -12.68 -4.98
N ALA A 33 19.54 -12.50 -4.75
CA ALA A 33 18.49 -13.16 -5.53
C ALA A 33 18.43 -12.68 -6.98
N CYS A 34 18.71 -11.39 -7.21
CA CYS A 34 18.58 -10.74 -8.51
C CYS A 34 19.91 -10.13 -8.96
N LYS A 35 20.27 -10.32 -10.24
CA LYS A 35 21.51 -9.79 -10.84
C LYS A 35 21.43 -8.30 -11.20
N SER A 36 20.23 -7.74 -11.31
CA SER A 36 20.01 -6.35 -11.72
C SER A 36 18.74 -5.78 -11.09
N LYS A 37 18.77 -4.48 -10.77
CA LYS A 37 17.64 -3.70 -10.28
C LYS A 37 16.37 -3.87 -11.11
N ARG A 38 16.51 -4.02 -12.43
CA ARG A 38 15.37 -4.13 -13.36
C ARG A 38 14.51 -5.37 -13.11
N PHE A 39 15.07 -6.40 -12.51
CA PHE A 39 14.40 -7.68 -12.24
C PHE A 39 14.00 -7.84 -10.78
N ILE A 40 14.24 -6.83 -9.92
CA ILE A 40 13.78 -6.87 -8.54
C ILE A 40 12.25 -6.78 -8.56
N PRO A 41 11.52 -7.80 -8.04
CA PRO A 41 10.08 -7.72 -7.91
C PRO A 41 9.69 -6.50 -7.07
N ARG A 42 8.63 -5.81 -7.48
CA ARG A 42 8.09 -4.66 -6.75
C ARG A 42 6.59 -4.63 -6.84
N VAL A 43 5.95 -4.17 -5.77
CA VAL A 43 4.49 -4.13 -5.64
C VAL A 43 4.08 -2.74 -5.17
N MET A 44 3.09 -2.15 -5.84
CA MET A 44 2.51 -0.88 -5.41
C MET A 44 1.39 -1.18 -4.42
N PHE A 45 1.34 -0.44 -3.32
CA PHE A 45 0.28 -0.50 -2.33
C PHE A 45 -0.36 0.87 -2.18
N LEU A 46 -1.68 0.88 -2.01
CA LEU A 46 -2.43 2.00 -1.44
C LEU A 46 -2.53 1.79 0.06
N ALA A 47 -2.16 2.78 0.87
CA ALA A 47 -2.32 2.74 2.31
C ALA A 47 -3.30 3.82 2.78
N ALA A 48 -4.03 3.51 3.86
CA ALA A 48 -4.91 4.44 4.55
C ALA A 48 -4.54 4.50 6.03
N ILE A 49 -4.21 5.71 6.50
CA ILE A 49 -3.83 5.96 7.89
C ILE A 49 -4.53 7.20 8.40
N ALA A 50 -4.99 7.12 9.63
CA ALA A 50 -5.49 8.26 10.39
C ALA A 50 -4.65 8.47 11.65
N ARG A 51 -4.92 9.59 12.32
CA ARG A 51 -4.30 9.89 13.59
C ARG A 51 -4.65 8.81 14.64
N PRO A 52 -3.66 8.23 15.36
CA PRO A 52 -3.92 7.32 16.47
C PRO A 52 -4.80 7.96 17.56
N ARG A 53 -5.61 7.14 18.24
CA ARG A 53 -6.54 7.53 19.32
C ARG A 53 -6.55 6.45 20.41
N ASP A 54 -7.22 6.71 21.53
CA ASP A 54 -7.38 5.72 22.59
C ASP A 54 -8.06 4.45 22.03
N GLY A 55 -7.31 3.35 22.00
CA GLY A 55 -7.77 2.07 21.45
C GLY A 55 -7.70 1.94 19.92
N PHE A 56 -7.13 2.92 19.20
CA PHE A 56 -6.96 2.88 17.74
C PHE A 56 -5.54 3.29 17.35
N ASP A 57 -4.81 2.40 16.70
CA ASP A 57 -3.39 2.57 16.37
C ASP A 57 -3.13 3.49 15.16
N GLY A 58 -4.20 4.01 14.53
CA GLY A 58 -4.12 4.87 13.36
C GLY A 58 -4.20 4.12 12.03
N LYS A 59 -4.05 2.79 12.01
CA LYS A 59 -4.02 2.02 10.77
C LYS A 59 -5.42 1.64 10.34
N ILE A 60 -5.75 1.92 9.08
CA ILE A 60 -7.03 1.51 8.50
C ILE A 60 -6.81 0.31 7.58
N GLY A 61 -5.77 0.37 6.76
CA GLY A 61 -5.39 -0.76 5.93
C GLY A 61 -4.37 -0.39 4.88
N MET A 62 -3.88 -1.43 4.20
CA MET A 62 -2.97 -1.34 3.08
C MET A 62 -3.37 -2.40 2.05
N TRP A 63 -3.43 -2.02 0.78
CA TRP A 63 -3.94 -2.88 -0.28
C TRP A 63 -3.01 -2.87 -1.49
N PRO A 64 -2.50 -4.04 -1.92
CA PRO A 64 -1.65 -4.15 -3.10
C PRO A 64 -2.47 -3.98 -4.38
N PHE A 65 -1.89 -3.29 -5.37
CA PHE A 65 -2.39 -3.26 -6.74
C PHE A 65 -1.98 -4.53 -7.48
N VAL A 66 -2.58 -5.65 -7.07
CA VAL A 66 -2.38 -6.96 -7.68
C VAL A 66 -3.71 -7.56 -8.10
N ARG A 67 -3.67 -8.30 -9.21
CA ARG A 67 -4.75 -9.18 -9.67
C ARG A 67 -4.27 -10.61 -9.57
N GLN A 68 -5.04 -11.43 -8.87
CA GLN A 68 -4.79 -12.86 -8.82
C GLN A 68 -5.29 -13.51 -10.12
N SER A 69 -4.48 -14.34 -10.75
CA SER A 69 -4.94 -15.24 -11.82
C SER A 69 -4.23 -16.60 -11.76
N PRO A 70 -4.92 -17.69 -12.17
CA PRO A 70 -4.33 -19.02 -12.15
C PRO A 70 -3.19 -19.15 -13.18
N ALA A 71 -2.11 -19.81 -12.76
CA ALA A 71 -0.97 -20.13 -13.60
C ALA A 71 -1.41 -20.97 -14.81
N VAL A 72 -1.20 -20.45 -16.02
CA VAL A 72 -1.62 -21.14 -17.26
C VAL A 72 -0.73 -22.34 -17.59
N ARG A 73 0.55 -22.30 -17.19
CA ARG A 73 1.53 -23.34 -17.51
C ARG A 73 2.21 -23.85 -16.24
N THR A 74 2.42 -25.15 -16.18
CA THR A 74 3.29 -25.77 -15.18
C THR A 74 4.73 -25.32 -15.42
N SER A 75 5.44 -24.99 -14.35
CA SER A 75 6.87 -24.71 -14.36
C SER A 75 7.55 -25.38 -13.18
N ARG A 76 8.89 -25.37 -13.14
CA ARG A 76 9.67 -26.03 -12.09
C ARG A 76 9.27 -25.62 -10.67
N ASN A 77 8.80 -24.38 -10.50
CA ASN A 77 8.51 -23.81 -9.19
C ASN A 77 7.00 -23.75 -8.87
N ARG A 78 6.12 -24.14 -9.81
CA ARG A 78 4.67 -23.98 -9.64
C ARG A 78 3.86 -24.84 -10.64
N PRO A 79 2.90 -25.66 -10.16
CA PRO A 79 1.92 -26.34 -10.99
C PRO A 79 0.98 -25.35 -11.71
N ALA A 80 0.48 -25.74 -12.89
CA ALA A 80 -0.64 -25.04 -13.52
C ALA A 80 -1.85 -24.98 -12.58
N GLY A 81 -2.56 -23.85 -12.57
CA GLY A 81 -3.70 -23.59 -11.69
C GLY A 81 -3.36 -22.90 -10.36
N THR A 82 -2.08 -22.79 -9.99
CA THR A 82 -1.67 -22.02 -8.79
C THR A 82 -2.04 -20.55 -8.96
N MET A 83 -2.68 -19.91 -7.98
CA MET A 83 -3.01 -18.48 -8.05
C MET A 83 -1.72 -17.65 -7.99
N GLU A 84 -1.55 -16.74 -8.95
CA GLU A 84 -0.40 -15.83 -9.05
C GLU A 84 -0.84 -14.38 -9.02
N SER A 85 -0.09 -13.55 -8.29
CA SER A 85 -0.25 -12.10 -8.32
C SER A 85 0.37 -11.47 -9.56
N HIS A 86 -0.44 -10.76 -10.33
CA HIS A 86 0.02 -9.89 -11.41
C HIS A 86 -0.13 -8.42 -11.03
N LEU A 87 0.89 -7.62 -11.30
CA LEU A 87 0.85 -6.18 -11.05
C LEU A 87 -0.23 -5.52 -11.90
N VAL A 88 -1.05 -4.69 -11.25
CA VAL A 88 -2.03 -3.84 -11.91
C VAL A 88 -1.46 -2.42 -11.95
N ASN A 89 -1.62 -1.75 -13.09
CA ASN A 89 -1.24 -0.35 -13.19
C ASN A 89 -2.21 0.52 -12.37
N GLY A 90 -1.68 1.45 -11.57
CA GLY A 90 -2.43 2.43 -10.78
C GLY A 90 -3.12 3.50 -11.64
N SER A 91 -4.04 3.06 -12.50
CA SER A 91 -4.86 3.97 -13.30
C SER A 91 -5.91 4.67 -12.44
N ALA A 92 -6.47 5.77 -12.93
CA ALA A 92 -7.53 6.51 -12.25
C ALA A 92 -8.74 5.63 -11.86
N ALA A 93 -9.10 4.66 -12.71
CA ALA A 93 -10.19 3.71 -12.47
C ALA A 93 -9.85 2.70 -11.38
N VAL A 94 -8.62 2.16 -11.39
CA VAL A 94 -8.16 1.21 -10.35
C VAL A 94 -8.05 1.91 -8.99
N TYR A 95 -7.49 3.12 -8.96
CA TYR A 95 -7.42 3.91 -7.74
C TYR A 95 -8.82 4.18 -7.17
N GLN A 96 -9.75 4.63 -8.03
CA GLN A 96 -11.12 4.90 -7.61
C GLN A 96 -11.81 3.64 -7.07
N ASP A 97 -11.65 2.52 -7.76
CA ASP A 97 -12.20 1.22 -7.34
C ASP A 97 -11.68 0.82 -5.96
N PHE A 98 -10.37 0.93 -5.71
CA PHE A 98 -9.78 0.61 -4.42
C PHE A 98 -10.29 1.52 -3.31
N VAL A 99 -10.41 2.83 -3.56
CA VAL A 99 -10.96 3.76 -2.56
C VAL A 99 -12.40 3.38 -2.21
N LEU A 100 -13.26 3.17 -3.20
CA LEU A 100 -14.68 2.92 -2.97
C LEU A 100 -14.95 1.53 -2.40
N GLN A 101 -14.27 0.49 -2.89
CA GLN A 101 -14.55 -0.89 -2.53
C GLN A 101 -13.73 -1.40 -1.34
N ARG A 102 -12.61 -0.76 -1.00
CA ARG A 102 -11.72 -1.23 0.07
C ARG A 102 -11.53 -0.19 1.17
N VAL A 103 -11.10 1.02 0.82
CA VAL A 103 -10.78 2.07 1.79
C VAL A 103 -12.03 2.51 2.56
N ILE A 104 -13.09 2.90 1.86
CA ILE A 104 -14.33 3.40 2.49
C ILE A 104 -14.94 2.34 3.42
N PRO A 105 -15.14 1.07 3.01
CA PRO A 105 -15.64 0.03 3.92
C PRO A 105 -14.73 -0.18 5.13
N ALA A 106 -13.41 -0.14 4.96
CA ALA A 106 -12.48 -0.27 6.07
C ALA A 106 -12.61 0.89 7.06
N ILE A 107 -12.72 2.14 6.58
CA ILE A 107 -12.97 3.30 7.45
C ILE A 107 -14.27 3.13 8.23
N LYS A 108 -15.37 2.75 7.55
CA LYS A 108 -16.66 2.55 8.23
C LYS A 108 -16.63 1.47 9.31
N SER A 109 -15.79 0.46 9.11
CA SER A 109 -15.65 -0.69 10.02
C SER A 109 -14.78 -0.39 11.24
N SER A 110 -13.63 0.26 11.04
CA SER A 110 -12.58 0.35 12.07
C SER A 110 -12.29 1.76 12.56
N PHE A 111 -12.66 2.82 11.84
CA PHE A 111 -12.27 4.18 12.20
C PHE A 111 -13.18 4.77 13.30
N PRO A 112 -12.65 5.09 14.49
CA PRO A 112 -13.45 5.62 15.58
C PRO A 112 -13.75 7.12 15.38
N SER A 113 -14.82 7.42 14.63
CA SER A 113 -15.33 8.77 14.39
C SER A 113 -16.64 9.02 15.14
N ALA A 114 -16.68 10.07 15.97
CA ALA A 114 -17.86 10.45 16.73
C ALA A 114 -18.94 11.12 15.86
N ASN A 115 -18.52 11.91 14.87
CA ASN A 115 -19.43 12.65 13.97
C ASN A 115 -19.55 12.02 12.58
N LYS A 116 -18.80 10.93 12.31
CA LYS A 116 -18.72 10.21 11.04
C LYS A 116 -18.42 11.10 9.82
N PHE A 117 -17.77 12.24 10.05
CA PHE A 117 -17.36 13.16 9.01
C PHE A 117 -15.86 13.01 8.76
N VAL A 118 -15.49 12.43 7.62
CA VAL A 118 -14.09 12.10 7.30
C VAL A 118 -13.61 12.85 6.08
N VAL A 119 -12.42 13.45 6.20
CA VAL A 119 -11.69 14.02 5.08
C VAL A 119 -10.66 13.01 4.59
N LEU A 120 -10.78 12.58 3.34
CA LEU A 120 -9.78 11.76 2.67
C LEU A 120 -8.72 12.68 2.07
N GLN A 121 -7.58 12.80 2.75
CA GLN A 121 -6.44 13.56 2.27
C GLN A 121 -5.64 12.73 1.27
N GLN A 122 -5.36 13.30 0.10
CA GLN A 122 -4.52 12.71 -0.95
C GLN A 122 -3.72 13.82 -1.65
N ASP A 123 -2.66 13.43 -2.36
CA ASP A 123 -1.87 14.36 -3.17
C ASP A 123 -2.60 14.74 -4.49
N ASN A 124 -1.90 15.44 -5.38
CA ASN A 124 -2.44 15.89 -6.67
C ASN A 124 -2.01 15.03 -7.86
N ALA A 125 -1.61 13.77 -7.66
CA ALA A 125 -1.32 12.85 -8.74
C ALA A 125 -2.50 12.74 -9.71
N THR A 126 -2.22 12.57 -11.01
CA THR A 126 -3.25 12.55 -12.06
C THR A 126 -4.38 11.55 -11.78
N PRO A 127 -4.12 10.31 -11.32
CA PRO A 127 -5.17 9.35 -10.95
C PRO A 127 -6.13 9.87 -9.88
N HIS A 128 -5.66 10.67 -8.91
CA HIS A 128 -6.44 11.16 -7.77
C HIS A 128 -7.52 12.18 -8.16
N ARG A 129 -7.53 12.63 -9.41
CA ARG A 129 -8.63 13.43 -9.96
C ARG A 129 -9.92 12.63 -10.11
N SER A 130 -9.86 11.29 -10.16
CA SER A 130 -11.06 10.44 -10.20
C SER A 130 -11.88 10.49 -8.92
N ILE A 131 -11.24 10.73 -7.77
CA ILE A 131 -11.93 10.94 -6.50
C ILE A 131 -12.34 12.40 -6.35
N SER A 132 -13.65 12.63 -6.38
CA SER A 132 -14.30 13.92 -6.14
C SER A 132 -15.37 13.77 -5.06
N ASN A 133 -15.84 14.89 -4.50
CA ASN A 133 -16.94 14.86 -3.53
C ASN A 133 -18.20 14.20 -4.12
N ALA A 134 -18.53 14.47 -5.39
CA ALA A 134 -19.66 13.85 -6.07
C ALA A 134 -19.56 12.32 -6.15
N VAL A 135 -18.35 11.78 -6.31
CA VAL A 135 -18.11 10.32 -6.26
C VAL A 135 -18.29 9.80 -4.84
N LEU A 136 -17.78 10.52 -3.84
CA LEU A 136 -17.86 10.15 -2.43
C LEU A 136 -19.28 10.29 -1.84
N ASP A 137 -20.15 11.10 -2.43
CA ASP A 137 -21.54 11.24 -2.01
C ASP A 137 -22.29 9.90 -2.12
N SER A 138 -21.98 9.08 -3.13
CA SER A 138 -22.61 7.77 -3.34
C SER A 138 -22.31 6.75 -2.22
N VAL A 139 -21.19 6.93 -1.52
CA VAL A 139 -20.75 6.05 -0.42
C VAL A 139 -20.92 6.69 0.96
N SER A 140 -21.37 7.95 1.01
CA SER A 140 -21.70 8.71 2.22
C SER A 140 -23.08 8.30 2.77
N THR A 141 -23.15 7.06 3.23
CA THR A 141 -24.35 6.41 3.76
C THR A 141 -24.20 6.11 5.26
N ASP A 142 -25.27 5.72 5.94
CA ASP A 142 -25.23 5.23 7.34
C ASP A 142 -24.74 6.30 8.35
N GLY A 143 -25.05 7.56 8.03
CA GLY A 143 -24.61 8.74 8.77
C GLY A 143 -23.16 9.14 8.51
N TRP A 144 -22.43 8.42 7.65
CA TRP A 144 -21.09 8.81 7.22
C TRP A 144 -21.14 9.87 6.14
N ARG A 145 -20.20 10.80 6.21
CA ARG A 145 -19.94 11.79 5.17
C ARG A 145 -18.46 11.83 4.86
N PHE A 146 -18.12 11.59 3.61
CA PHE A 146 -16.75 11.63 3.11
C PHE A 146 -16.56 12.82 2.19
N ILE A 147 -15.47 13.56 2.38
CA ILE A 147 -15.04 14.59 1.44
C ILE A 147 -13.58 14.39 1.07
N VAL A 148 -13.19 14.87 -0.11
CA VAL A 148 -11.79 14.84 -0.54
C VAL A 148 -11.07 16.09 -0.06
N GLY A 149 -9.92 15.89 0.59
CA GLY A 149 -8.94 16.92 0.90
C GLY A 149 -7.75 16.78 -0.03
N ARG A 150 -7.38 17.86 -0.74
CA ARG A 150 -6.20 17.87 -1.61
C ARG A 150 -5.04 18.56 -0.92
N GLN A 151 -3.88 17.93 -0.99
CA GLN A 151 -2.65 18.50 -0.48
C GLN A 151 -2.10 19.58 -1.42
N PRO A 152 -1.39 20.60 -0.91
CA PRO A 152 -0.60 21.48 -1.75
C PRO A 152 0.44 20.68 -2.56
N PRO A 153 0.76 21.10 -3.81
CA PRO A 153 1.77 20.44 -4.62
C PRO A 153 3.13 20.33 -3.89
N ASN A 154 3.86 19.24 -4.13
CA ASN A 154 5.23 19.01 -3.62
C ASN A 154 5.40 19.16 -2.10
N SER A 155 4.38 18.80 -1.31
CA SER A 155 4.40 18.99 0.15
C SER A 155 4.37 17.66 0.92
N PRO A 156 5.24 16.66 0.62
CA PRO A 156 5.17 15.32 1.23
C PRO A 156 5.27 15.35 2.76
N ASP A 157 5.82 16.42 3.34
CA ASP A 157 5.87 16.68 4.78
C ASP A 157 4.48 16.84 5.43
N LEU A 158 3.43 17.07 4.64
CA LEU A 158 2.04 17.13 5.10
C LEU A 158 1.34 15.75 5.07
N ASN A 159 2.05 14.69 4.70
CA ASN A 159 1.54 13.33 4.61
C ASN A 159 2.27 12.40 5.58
N VAL A 160 1.55 11.87 6.57
CA VAL A 160 2.11 10.95 7.57
C VAL A 160 2.64 9.66 6.93
N LEU A 161 2.08 9.26 5.79
CA LEU A 161 2.50 8.07 5.06
C LEU A 161 3.95 8.20 4.56
N ASP A 162 4.27 9.35 3.96
CA ASP A 162 5.61 9.70 3.48
C ASP A 162 6.60 9.99 4.61
N LEU A 163 6.15 10.65 5.69
CA LEU A 163 7.02 11.06 6.79
C LEU A 163 7.69 9.89 7.52
N GLY A 164 7.05 8.73 7.59
CA GLY A 164 7.65 7.61 8.32
C GLY A 164 6.96 6.27 8.24
N PHE A 165 5.65 6.21 7.98
CA PHE A 165 4.94 4.92 7.95
C PHE A 165 5.53 3.99 6.89
N PHE A 166 5.63 4.48 5.66
CA PHE A 166 6.15 3.69 4.56
C PHE A 166 7.61 3.30 4.72
N ALA A 167 8.44 4.20 5.25
CA ALA A 167 9.82 3.88 5.57
C ALA A 167 9.91 2.75 6.62
N SER A 168 9.02 2.76 7.59
CA SER A 168 8.94 1.74 8.65
C SER A 168 8.53 0.38 8.10
N ILE A 169 7.48 0.33 7.27
CA ILE A 169 7.04 -0.92 6.62
C ILE A 169 8.16 -1.48 5.73
N GLN A 170 8.81 -0.63 4.93
CA GLN A 170 9.89 -1.05 4.03
C GLN A 170 11.10 -1.58 4.82
N ALA A 171 11.45 -0.95 5.94
CA ALA A 171 12.54 -1.41 6.79
C ALA A 171 12.26 -2.78 7.42
N LEU A 172 11.00 -3.06 7.78
CA LEU A 172 10.57 -4.36 8.29
C LEU A 172 10.52 -5.42 7.19
N GLN A 173 9.96 -5.08 6.02
CA GLN A 173 9.92 -5.97 4.86
C GLN A 173 11.32 -6.45 4.47
N TYR A 174 12.34 -5.57 4.50
CA TYR A 174 13.72 -5.96 4.17
C TYR A 174 14.40 -6.92 5.17
N LYS A 175 13.79 -7.17 6.33
CA LYS A 175 14.25 -8.22 7.25
C LYS A 175 13.82 -9.62 6.78
N VAL A 176 12.86 -9.70 5.87
CA VAL A 176 12.41 -10.93 5.22
C VAL A 176 13.01 -10.99 3.82
N VAL A 177 13.51 -12.16 3.43
CA VAL A 177 14.00 -12.36 2.06
C VAL A 177 12.80 -12.59 1.15
N SER A 178 12.60 -11.70 0.18
CA SER A 178 11.54 -11.79 -0.80
C SER A 178 12.11 -12.08 -2.20
N HIS A 179 11.54 -13.05 -2.92
CA HIS A 179 11.97 -13.46 -4.25
C HIS A 179 10.90 -13.25 -5.33
N SER A 180 9.67 -12.96 -4.93
CA SER A 180 8.51 -12.81 -5.81
C SER A 180 7.61 -11.65 -5.38
N ILE A 181 6.62 -11.32 -6.21
CA ILE A 181 5.55 -10.36 -5.88
C ILE A 181 4.80 -10.82 -4.62
N ASP A 182 4.48 -12.11 -4.54
CA ASP A 182 3.76 -12.70 -3.40
C ASP A 182 4.56 -12.61 -2.10
N ASP A 183 5.90 -12.78 -2.17
CA ASP A 183 6.75 -12.62 -0.98
C ASP A 183 6.82 -11.18 -0.50
N VAL A 184 6.80 -10.20 -1.43
CA VAL A 184 6.73 -8.77 -1.06
C VAL A 184 5.38 -8.48 -0.43
N ASP A 185 4.31 -9.02 -1.00
CA ASP A 185 2.96 -8.86 -0.50
C ASP A 185 2.82 -9.37 0.93
N PHE A 186 3.20 -10.63 1.14
CA PHE A 186 3.19 -11.27 2.44
C PHE A 186 4.05 -10.51 3.48
N ALA A 187 5.26 -10.09 3.09
CA ALA A 187 6.16 -9.39 4.00
C ALA A 187 5.65 -7.99 4.37
N CYS A 188 4.95 -7.28 3.48
CA CYS A 188 4.39 -5.97 3.78
C CYS A 188 3.11 -6.09 4.64
N PHE A 189 2.21 -7.02 4.31
CA PHE A 189 0.95 -7.22 5.04
C PHE A 189 1.13 -7.58 6.51
N ARG A 190 2.19 -8.30 6.87
CA ARG A 190 2.47 -8.69 8.26
C ARG A 190 2.65 -7.48 9.21
N HIS A 191 2.90 -6.29 8.67
CA HIS A 191 3.26 -5.11 9.44
C HIS A 191 2.27 -3.95 9.28
N ALA A 192 1.35 -4.06 8.33
CA ALA A 192 0.35 -3.06 7.98
C ALA A 192 -0.89 -3.08 8.88
#